data_AF-A0A239DNM2-F1
#
_entry.id   AF-A0A239DNM2-F1
#
_cell.length_a   1.000
_cell.length_b   1.000
_cell.length_c   1.000
_cell.angle_alpha   90.00
_cell.angle_beta   90.00
_cell.angle_gamma   90.00
#
_symmetry.space_group_name_H-M   'P 1'
#
loop_
_entity.id
_entity.type
_entity.pdbx_description
1 polymer ?
#
loop_
_entity_poly.entity_id
_entity_poly.type
_entity_poly.pdbx_seq_one_letter_code
_entity_poly.pdbx_strand_id
1 'polypeptide(L)'
;MLDGLDRVEWARLTHGHGPATDVPAALRALALGGASQAARALATLDDTLCHQGRCYGGTVAAIPFLAELALRPGPRTPGLLHLLRAIAAPSCARMLAQGQSTRAFYADVTGSATDRDNTGAASGTSRHVDAECHSAVARALPQLLPLLDSDAPAQVAAMLMLLAEFPAAGTDTAPRIFAAIKRSGTPTVRRAGLATLGQLSRSVEVDPADPHLRRWLDPAQPLPIRVEAALSMTVKEAARRDVLLEGLRHSDALYQSDTADRALFPRPGWTADRVATCLARWRGDDAHRVETAKAIITALPRARAAGTATTGQVRALLAVLADGAPIEGLFRGRRRSRLSELDRQALQAIAAQGDWITGDTRNAAFADMMHRCGLPDTARDLARFAIRPGVLARLLRR
;
A
#
# COMPACT_ATOMS: atom_id res chain seq x y z
N MET A 1 4.54 28.91 19.28
CA MET A 1 4.89 27.55 18.79
C MET A 1 4.09 26.57 19.62
N LEU A 2 3.26 25.74 18.98
CA LEU A 2 2.21 24.95 19.66
C LEU A 2 1.16 25.85 20.34
N ASP A 3 0.80 26.95 19.69
CA ASP A 3 -0.10 27.94 20.29
C ASP A 3 -1.51 27.35 20.42
N GLY A 4 -2.10 27.46 21.61
CA GLY A 4 -3.40 26.87 21.90
C GLY A 4 -3.35 25.38 22.29
N LEU A 5 -2.17 24.77 22.42
CA LEU A 5 -2.03 23.36 22.84
C LEU A 5 -2.74 23.08 24.18
N ASP A 6 -2.59 23.97 25.16
CA ASP A 6 -3.22 23.83 26.48
C ASP A 6 -4.71 24.23 26.52
N ARG A 7 -5.24 24.78 25.41
CA ARG A 7 -6.68 25.12 25.31
C ARG A 7 -7.54 23.94 24.87
N VAL A 8 -6.92 22.90 24.32
CA VAL A 8 -7.62 21.67 23.94
C VAL A 8 -7.90 20.86 25.20
N GLU A 9 -9.16 20.44 25.40
CA GLU A 9 -9.57 19.61 26.52
C GLU A 9 -9.14 18.14 26.32
N TRP A 10 -7.83 17.87 26.31
CA TRP A 10 -7.24 16.55 26.01
C TRP A 10 -7.81 15.40 26.83
N ALA A 11 -8.21 15.66 28.08
CA ALA A 11 -8.84 14.66 28.96
C ALA A 11 -10.21 14.18 28.47
N ARG A 12 -10.90 14.97 27.62
CA ARG A 12 -12.17 14.58 26.98
C ARG A 12 -11.98 13.88 25.64
N LEU A 13 -10.75 13.87 25.12
CA LEU A 13 -10.39 13.22 23.87
C LEU A 13 -9.72 11.87 24.16
N THR A 14 -9.85 10.94 23.22
CA THR A 14 -9.18 9.63 23.29
C THR A 14 -8.21 9.45 22.14
N HIS A 15 -7.26 8.56 22.34
CA HIS A 15 -6.33 7.98 21.35
C HIS A 15 -6.35 6.43 21.48
N GLY A 16 -5.44 5.72 20.80
CA GLY A 16 -5.40 4.26 20.78
C GLY A 16 -5.30 3.56 22.15
N HIS A 17 -4.71 4.22 23.15
CA HIS A 17 -4.48 3.65 24.49
C HIS A 17 -5.35 4.25 25.60
N GLY A 18 -6.42 4.98 25.27
CA GLY A 18 -7.28 5.65 26.25
C GLY A 18 -7.31 7.18 26.14
N PRO A 19 -7.44 7.94 27.25
CA PRO A 19 -7.47 9.40 27.23
C PRO A 19 -6.20 10.02 26.64
N ALA A 20 -6.34 11.07 25.83
CA ALA A 20 -5.23 11.69 25.09
C ALA A 20 -4.41 12.71 25.92
N THR A 21 -4.35 12.53 27.24
CA THR A 21 -3.72 13.49 28.18
C THR A 21 -2.20 13.57 28.06
N ASP A 22 -1.57 12.58 27.45
CA ASP A 22 -0.13 12.47 27.23
C ASP A 22 0.34 13.14 25.91
N VAL A 23 -0.58 13.32 24.93
CA VAL A 23 -0.31 13.93 23.63
C VAL A 23 0.37 15.31 23.73
N PRO A 24 -0.03 16.23 24.63
CA PRO A 24 0.64 17.53 24.76
C PRO A 24 2.11 17.43 25.15
N ALA A 25 2.43 16.51 26.07
CA ALA A 25 3.80 16.30 26.51
C ALA A 25 4.66 15.73 25.36
N ALA A 26 4.10 14.79 24.59
CA ALA A 26 4.76 14.24 23.41
C ALA A 26 4.99 15.30 22.31
N LEU A 27 4.00 16.17 22.04
CA LEU A 27 4.15 17.28 21.08
C LEU A 27 5.24 18.28 21.51
N ARG A 28 5.32 18.61 22.81
CA ARG A 28 6.41 19.45 23.35
C ARG A 28 7.77 18.77 23.25
N ALA A 29 7.86 17.50 23.60
CA ALA A 29 9.08 16.71 23.48
C ALA A 29 9.55 16.61 22.01
N LEU A 30 8.60 16.51 21.08
CA LEU A 30 8.89 16.54 19.65
C LEU A 30 9.41 17.91 19.21
N ALA A 31 8.86 19.00 19.75
CA ALA A 31 9.17 20.37 19.36
C ALA A 31 10.50 20.90 19.94
N LEU A 32 10.74 20.61 21.22
CA LEU A 32 11.82 21.19 22.04
C LEU A 32 12.92 20.18 22.42
N GLY A 33 12.67 18.88 22.26
CA GLY A 33 13.60 17.84 22.66
C GLY A 33 14.77 17.66 21.69
N GLY A 34 15.88 17.11 22.20
CA GLY A 34 17.00 16.66 21.37
C GLY A 34 16.60 15.49 20.45
N ALA A 35 17.45 15.16 19.47
CA ALA A 35 17.15 14.19 18.41
C ALA A 35 16.54 12.87 18.92
N SER A 36 17.13 12.25 19.94
CA SER A 36 16.63 10.99 20.52
C SER A 36 15.32 11.13 21.28
N GLN A 37 15.06 12.29 21.88
CA GLN A 37 13.78 12.57 22.55
C GLN A 37 12.68 12.82 21.52
N ALA A 38 12.98 13.61 20.49
CA ALA A 38 12.06 13.87 19.39
C ALA A 38 11.69 12.59 18.62
N ALA A 39 12.66 11.71 18.37
CA ALA A 39 12.41 10.42 17.70
C ALA A 39 11.47 9.51 18.52
N ARG A 40 11.70 9.41 19.85
CA ARG A 40 10.82 8.65 20.74
C ARG A 40 9.42 9.27 20.85
N ALA A 41 9.35 10.59 20.93
CA ALA A 41 8.08 11.31 20.95
C ALA A 41 7.29 11.08 19.66
N LEU A 42 7.95 11.11 18.50
CA LEU A 42 7.31 10.82 17.22
C LEU A 42 6.80 9.38 17.16
N ALA A 43 7.60 8.39 17.59
CA ALA A 43 7.17 6.99 17.63
C ALA A 43 5.97 6.79 18.59
N THR A 44 5.96 7.50 19.73
CA THR A 44 4.83 7.48 20.68
C THR A 44 3.58 8.07 20.04
N LEU A 45 3.70 9.20 19.33
CA LEU A 45 2.59 9.84 18.64
C LEU A 45 2.06 8.97 17.48
N ASP A 46 2.93 8.30 16.73
CA ASP A 46 2.53 7.37 15.67
C ASP A 46 1.71 6.19 16.24
N ASP A 47 2.19 5.57 17.32
CA ASP A 47 1.51 4.46 17.97
C ASP A 47 0.18 4.87 18.63
N THR A 48 0.13 6.04 19.27
CA THR A 48 -1.07 6.52 19.98
C THR A 48 -2.13 7.09 19.04
N LEU A 49 -1.74 7.94 18.09
CA LEU A 49 -2.68 8.69 17.24
C LEU A 49 -3.22 7.86 16.07
N CYS A 50 -2.48 6.83 15.63
CA CYS A 50 -2.84 5.97 14.50
C CYS A 50 -2.77 4.46 14.82
N HIS A 51 -3.14 4.08 16.04
CA HIS A 51 -3.06 2.68 16.49
C HIS A 51 -3.89 1.74 15.60
N GLN A 52 -3.24 0.71 15.05
CA GLN A 52 -3.85 -0.32 14.17
C GLN A 52 -4.60 0.26 12.95
N GLY A 53 -4.11 1.39 12.42
CA GLY A 53 -4.69 2.03 11.24
C GLY A 53 -6.02 2.74 11.49
N ARG A 54 -6.30 3.10 12.75
CA ARG A 54 -7.51 3.83 13.18
C ARG A 54 -7.14 5.19 13.76
N CYS A 55 -7.99 6.18 13.53
CA CYS A 55 -7.86 7.53 14.10
C CYS A 55 -8.89 7.77 15.22
N TYR A 56 -8.60 8.75 16.08
CA TYR A 56 -9.38 9.08 17.27
C TYR A 56 -9.62 10.59 17.39
N GLY A 57 -10.48 11.02 18.32
CA GLY A 57 -10.71 12.46 18.55
C GLY A 57 -9.42 13.22 18.92
N GLY A 58 -8.51 12.59 19.68
CA GLY A 58 -7.19 13.14 19.97
C GLY A 58 -6.30 13.28 18.73
N THR A 59 -6.47 12.40 17.73
CA THR A 59 -5.79 12.49 16.44
C THR A 59 -6.17 13.76 15.70
N VAL A 60 -7.48 14.07 15.59
CA VAL A 60 -7.97 15.28 14.91
C VAL A 60 -7.40 16.53 15.56
N ALA A 61 -7.40 16.60 16.90
CA ALA A 61 -6.90 17.74 17.65
C ALA A 61 -5.38 17.93 17.53
N ALA A 62 -4.61 16.86 17.30
CA ALA A 62 -3.14 16.92 17.18
C ALA A 62 -2.66 17.46 15.82
N ILE A 63 -3.45 17.34 14.75
CA ILE A 63 -3.03 17.64 13.36
C ILE A 63 -2.50 19.08 13.17
N PRO A 64 -3.16 20.15 13.68
CA PRO A 64 -2.65 21.51 13.50
C PRO A 64 -1.24 21.70 14.06
N PHE A 65 -0.96 21.06 15.21
CA PHE A 65 0.35 21.11 15.86
C PHE A 65 1.40 20.31 15.10
N LEU A 66 1.06 19.12 14.60
CA LEU A 66 1.94 18.32 13.75
C LEU A 66 2.30 19.05 12.46
N ALA A 67 1.32 19.72 11.83
CA ALA A 67 1.53 20.55 10.64
C ALA A 67 2.43 21.76 10.95
N GLU A 68 2.19 22.48 12.05
CA GLU A 68 3.05 23.58 12.48
C GLU A 68 4.51 23.14 12.67
N LEU A 69 4.73 21.96 13.27
CA LEU A 69 6.07 21.41 13.43
C LEU A 69 6.72 21.00 12.11
N ALA A 70 5.94 20.51 11.15
CA ALA A 70 6.43 20.15 9.81
C ALA A 70 6.85 21.39 8.99
N LEU A 71 6.22 22.55 9.24
CA LEU A 71 6.59 23.85 8.66
C LEU A 71 7.93 24.41 9.16
N ARG A 72 8.59 23.72 10.09
CA ARG A 72 9.96 24.03 10.52
C ARG A 72 10.90 22.91 10.03
N PRO A 73 11.40 23.00 8.79
CA PRO A 73 12.12 21.91 8.16
C PRO A 73 13.37 21.53 8.96
N GLY A 74 13.59 20.23 9.14
CA GLY A 74 14.73 19.68 9.83
C GLY A 74 14.76 18.15 9.75
N PRO A 75 15.63 17.49 10.53
CA PRO A 75 15.77 16.03 10.50
C PRO A 75 14.48 15.26 10.83
N ARG A 76 13.58 15.85 11.61
CA ARG A 76 12.29 15.26 12.01
C ARG A 76 11.17 15.40 10.98
N THR A 77 11.32 16.30 10.01
CA THR A 77 10.25 16.64 9.04
C THR A 77 9.76 15.43 8.24
N PRO A 78 10.61 14.52 7.72
CA PRO A 78 10.10 13.34 7.02
C PRO A 78 9.19 12.48 7.90
N GLY A 79 9.57 12.28 9.17
CA GLY A 79 8.77 11.52 10.12
C GLY A 79 7.42 12.18 10.45
N LEU A 80 7.38 13.50 10.59
CA LEU A 80 6.13 14.27 10.76
C LEU A 80 5.21 14.14 9.53
N LEU A 81 5.76 14.23 8.32
CA LEU A 81 5.00 14.06 7.08
C LEU A 81 4.47 12.62 6.93
N HIS A 82 5.24 11.62 7.34
CA HIS A 82 4.77 10.23 7.40
C HIS A 82 3.63 10.03 8.40
N LEU A 83 3.70 10.65 9.58
CA LEU A 83 2.61 10.60 10.55
C LEU A 83 1.34 11.28 10.00
N LEU A 84 1.46 12.49 9.41
CA LEU A 84 0.34 13.16 8.75
C LEU A 84 -0.27 12.32 7.63
N ARG A 85 0.56 11.60 6.88
CA ARG A 85 0.12 10.66 5.86
C ARG A 85 -0.65 9.49 6.48
N ALA A 86 -0.13 8.87 7.53
CA ALA A 86 -0.79 7.77 8.24
C ALA A 86 -2.17 8.19 8.79
N ILE A 87 -2.28 9.43 9.27
CA ILE A 87 -3.54 10.03 9.72
C ILE A 87 -4.53 10.24 8.57
N ALA A 88 -4.07 10.64 7.38
CA ALA A 88 -4.94 10.96 6.25
C ALA A 88 -5.33 9.75 5.37
N ALA A 89 -4.50 8.70 5.35
CA ALA A 89 -4.62 7.55 4.45
C ALA A 89 -5.92 6.72 4.62
N PRO A 90 -6.46 6.46 5.83
CA PRO A 90 -7.65 5.60 6.00
C PRO A 90 -8.87 6.08 5.22
N SER A 91 -9.10 7.39 5.19
CA SER A 91 -10.20 8.00 4.44
C SER A 91 -10.04 7.83 2.93
N CYS A 92 -8.85 8.10 2.41
CA CYS A 92 -8.53 7.93 0.98
C CYS A 92 -8.66 6.47 0.55
N ALA A 93 -8.13 5.53 1.34
CA ALA A 93 -8.22 4.10 1.06
C ALA A 93 -9.68 3.62 0.99
N ARG A 94 -10.53 4.08 1.90
CA ARG A 94 -11.97 3.74 1.92
C ARG A 94 -12.71 4.30 0.72
N MET A 95 -12.47 5.56 0.38
CA MET A 95 -13.02 6.23 -0.80
C MET A 95 -12.66 5.47 -2.08
N LEU A 96 -11.37 5.15 -2.28
CA LEU A 96 -10.89 4.39 -3.43
C LEU A 96 -11.51 2.98 -3.49
N ALA A 97 -11.67 2.31 -2.34
CA ALA A 97 -12.30 0.99 -2.28
C ALA A 97 -13.77 1.01 -2.68
N GLN A 98 -14.47 2.13 -2.47
CA GLN A 98 -15.87 2.31 -2.86
C GLN A 98 -16.04 2.79 -4.31
N GLY A 99 -14.94 3.00 -5.05
CA GLY A 99 -14.97 3.52 -6.41
C GLY A 99 -15.54 4.94 -6.51
N GLN A 100 -15.58 5.68 -5.41
CA GLN A 100 -16.10 7.04 -5.37
C GLN A 100 -15.02 8.06 -5.71
N SER A 101 -15.41 9.16 -6.36
CA SER A 101 -14.55 10.32 -6.51
C SER A 101 -14.42 11.09 -5.19
N THR A 102 -13.31 11.82 -5.03
CA THR A 102 -13.01 12.60 -3.82
C THR A 102 -14.13 13.56 -3.41
N ARG A 103 -14.76 14.20 -4.40
CA ARG A 103 -15.84 15.17 -4.14
C ARG A 103 -17.12 14.50 -3.62
N ALA A 104 -17.48 13.32 -4.12
CA ALA A 104 -18.72 12.64 -3.73
C ALA A 104 -18.61 12.04 -2.33
N PHE A 105 -17.48 11.39 -2.02
CA PHE A 105 -17.26 10.76 -0.71
C PHE A 105 -17.29 11.79 0.43
N TYR A 106 -16.60 12.93 0.29
CA TYR A 106 -16.56 13.95 1.35
C TYR A 106 -17.86 14.77 1.47
N ALA A 107 -18.66 14.90 0.41
CA ALA A 107 -19.99 15.51 0.50
C ALA A 107 -20.99 14.60 1.21
N ASP A 108 -20.93 13.28 0.96
CA ASP A 108 -21.77 12.27 1.62
C ASP A 108 -21.46 12.16 3.13
N VAL A 109 -20.17 12.10 3.47
CA VAL A 109 -19.73 12.01 4.88
C VAL A 109 -20.04 13.28 5.68
N THR A 110 -20.03 14.46 5.04
CA THR A 110 -20.41 15.72 5.70
C THR A 110 -21.93 15.94 5.74
N GLY A 111 -22.67 15.42 4.76
CA GLY A 111 -24.14 15.45 4.72
C GLY A 111 -24.82 14.46 5.66
N SER A 112 -24.14 13.35 6.00
CA SER A 112 -24.59 12.32 6.96
C SER A 112 -24.44 12.75 8.43
N ALA A 113 -24.72 14.01 8.76
CA ALA A 113 -24.65 14.55 10.11
C ALA A 113 -25.70 13.94 11.08
N THR A 114 -26.59 13.08 10.59
CA THR A 114 -27.65 12.42 11.36
C THR A 114 -27.22 11.16 12.12
N ASP A 115 -25.98 10.69 11.97
CA ASP A 115 -25.47 9.50 12.69
C ASP A 115 -24.50 9.88 13.83
N ARG A 116 -24.70 11.06 14.42
CA ARG A 116 -23.91 11.54 15.57
C ARG A 116 -24.26 10.84 16.89
N ASP A 117 -25.38 10.12 16.95
CA ASP A 117 -25.94 9.63 18.21
C ASP A 117 -26.43 8.17 18.09
N ASN A 118 -25.53 7.17 18.06
CA ASN A 118 -25.90 5.84 18.61
C ASN A 118 -24.77 4.82 18.88
N THR A 119 -23.55 5.25 19.17
CA THR A 119 -22.60 4.37 19.88
C THR A 119 -21.96 5.15 21.02
N GLY A 120 -22.52 4.97 22.22
CA GLY A 120 -21.94 5.49 23.45
C GLY A 120 -20.45 5.16 23.55
N ALA A 121 -19.69 6.17 23.97
CA ALA A 121 -18.42 6.15 24.67
C ALA A 121 -17.65 4.81 24.71
N ALA A 122 -16.48 4.78 24.03
CA ALA A 122 -15.22 4.11 24.43
C ALA A 122 -14.35 3.59 23.26
N SER A 123 -14.76 3.72 22.00
CA SER A 123 -13.94 3.24 20.87
C SER A 123 -13.95 4.21 19.69
N GLY A 124 -12.80 4.82 19.36
CA GLY A 124 -12.62 5.66 18.18
C GLY A 124 -12.82 4.87 16.90
N THR A 125 -14.06 4.84 16.40
CA THR A 125 -14.48 3.89 15.36
C THR A 125 -15.47 4.47 14.35
N SER A 126 -15.42 5.77 14.05
CA SER A 126 -16.33 6.34 13.04
C SER A 126 -15.60 6.74 11.76
N ARG A 127 -16.18 6.38 10.61
CA ARG A 127 -15.89 6.93 9.27
C ARG A 127 -15.76 8.46 9.30
N HIS A 128 -16.47 9.10 10.21
CA HIS A 128 -16.42 10.54 10.44
C HIS A 128 -15.04 11.02 10.91
N VAL A 129 -14.43 10.36 11.89
CA VAL A 129 -13.12 10.74 12.44
C VAL A 129 -12.05 10.64 11.35
N ASP A 130 -12.04 9.56 10.56
CA ASP A 130 -11.10 9.42 9.44
C ASP A 130 -11.26 10.57 8.42
N ALA A 131 -12.49 10.98 8.13
CA ALA A 131 -12.78 12.07 7.20
C ALA A 131 -12.43 13.45 7.79
N GLU A 132 -12.62 13.67 9.09
CA GLU A 132 -12.18 14.87 9.80
C GLU A 132 -10.66 14.98 9.81
N CYS A 133 -9.96 13.88 10.14
CA CYS A 133 -8.51 13.76 10.06
C CYS A 133 -8.01 14.11 8.66
N HIS A 134 -8.56 13.47 7.64
CA HIS A 134 -8.20 13.75 6.25
C HIS A 134 -8.44 15.22 5.88
N SER A 135 -9.61 15.78 6.23
CA SER A 135 -9.93 17.18 5.95
C SER A 135 -9.02 18.15 6.68
N ALA A 136 -8.63 17.85 7.92
CA ALA A 136 -7.71 18.66 8.71
C ALA A 136 -6.30 18.66 8.10
N VAL A 137 -5.79 17.51 7.67
CA VAL A 137 -4.50 17.45 6.96
C VAL A 137 -4.59 18.15 5.61
N ALA A 138 -5.70 18.00 4.87
CA ALA A 138 -5.92 18.68 3.59
C ALA A 138 -5.82 20.21 3.72
N ARG A 139 -6.35 20.80 4.81
CA ARG A 139 -6.24 22.24 5.09
C ARG A 139 -4.79 22.70 5.34
N ALA A 140 -3.93 21.82 5.84
CA ALA A 140 -2.51 22.14 6.06
C ALA A 140 -1.66 22.02 4.78
N LEU A 141 -2.10 21.25 3.78
CA LEU A 141 -1.30 20.96 2.57
C LEU A 141 -0.76 22.21 1.85
N PRO A 142 -1.53 23.29 1.62
CA PRO A 142 -1.00 24.44 0.88
C PRO A 142 0.25 25.04 1.51
N GLN A 143 0.34 25.01 2.84
CA GLN A 143 1.49 25.52 3.59
C GLN A 143 2.67 24.54 3.56
N LEU A 144 2.41 23.24 3.42
CA LEU A 144 3.42 22.19 3.34
C LEU A 144 3.98 21.98 1.93
N LEU A 145 3.25 22.38 0.88
CA LEU A 145 3.67 22.24 -0.52
C LEU A 145 5.08 22.75 -0.85
N PRO A 146 5.58 23.87 -0.28
CA PRO A 146 6.96 24.31 -0.49
C PRO A 146 8.03 23.28 -0.06
N LEU A 147 7.69 22.27 0.75
CA LEU A 147 8.62 21.17 1.10
C LEU A 147 8.99 20.30 -0.11
N LEU A 148 8.23 20.35 -1.20
CA LEU A 148 8.65 19.77 -2.49
C LEU A 148 9.92 20.42 -3.04
N ASP A 149 10.21 21.65 -2.60
CA ASP A 149 11.37 22.44 -2.99
C ASP A 149 12.57 22.30 -2.05
N SER A 150 12.48 21.42 -1.04
CA SER A 150 13.57 21.14 -0.11
C SER A 150 14.79 20.51 -0.79
N ASP A 151 15.99 20.90 -0.36
CA ASP A 151 17.25 20.27 -0.76
C ASP A 151 17.44 18.88 -0.12
N ALA A 152 16.65 18.53 0.89
CA ALA A 152 16.70 17.23 1.57
C ALA A 152 15.80 16.20 0.85
N PRO A 153 16.35 15.18 0.17
CA PRO A 153 15.55 14.23 -0.61
C PRO A 153 14.51 13.47 0.22
N ALA A 154 14.81 13.17 1.48
CA ALA A 154 13.88 12.51 2.39
C ALA A 154 12.63 13.37 2.70
N GLN A 155 12.79 14.71 2.76
CA GLN A 155 11.66 15.62 2.96
C GLN A 155 10.79 15.68 1.70
N VAL A 156 11.41 15.80 0.53
CA VAL A 156 10.70 15.80 -0.75
C VAL A 156 9.93 14.49 -0.94
N ALA A 157 10.56 13.34 -0.69
CA ALA A 157 9.90 12.04 -0.79
C ALA A 157 8.72 11.90 0.17
N ALA A 158 8.88 12.28 1.44
CA ALA A 158 7.79 12.22 2.41
C ALA A 158 6.64 13.16 2.06
N MET A 159 6.93 14.35 1.50
CA MET A 159 5.90 15.28 1.02
C MET A 159 5.13 14.74 -0.18
N LEU A 160 5.83 14.11 -1.14
CA LEU A 160 5.20 13.43 -2.27
C LEU A 160 4.24 12.33 -1.79
N MET A 161 4.70 11.49 -0.86
CA MET A 161 3.88 10.42 -0.29
C MET A 161 2.66 10.95 0.49
N LEU A 162 2.78 12.10 1.16
CA LEU A 162 1.65 12.76 1.78
C LEU A 162 0.64 13.23 0.72
N LEU A 163 1.10 13.86 -0.37
CA LEU A 163 0.24 14.31 -1.47
C LEU A 163 -0.54 13.18 -2.13
N ALA A 164 0.04 11.98 -2.20
CA ALA A 164 -0.61 10.80 -2.76
C ALA A 164 -1.95 10.48 -2.07
N GLU A 165 -2.09 10.83 -0.79
CA GLU A 165 -3.33 10.59 -0.05
C GLU A 165 -4.44 11.58 -0.41
N PHE A 166 -4.18 12.60 -1.24
CA PHE A 166 -5.17 13.63 -1.60
C PHE A 166 -5.44 13.69 -3.11
N PRO A 167 -6.20 12.72 -3.68
CA PRO A 167 -6.50 12.72 -5.11
C PRO A 167 -7.20 13.98 -5.63
N ALA A 168 -7.92 14.71 -4.79
CA ALA A 168 -8.48 16.02 -5.15
C ALA A 168 -7.43 17.11 -5.43
N ALA A 169 -6.21 16.98 -4.91
CA ALA A 169 -5.10 17.84 -5.29
C ALA A 169 -4.68 17.61 -6.76
N GLY A 170 -4.98 16.42 -7.29
CA GLY A 170 -5.14 16.14 -8.72
C GLY A 170 -4.04 16.64 -9.65
N THR A 171 -4.46 16.92 -10.88
CA THR A 171 -3.65 17.41 -12.00
C THR A 171 -2.88 18.69 -11.68
N ASP A 172 -3.40 19.51 -10.78
CA ASP A 172 -2.82 20.81 -10.42
C ASP A 172 -1.46 20.65 -9.71
N THR A 173 -1.25 19.51 -9.04
CA THR A 173 0.03 19.18 -8.40
C THR A 173 1.00 18.42 -9.29
N ALA A 174 0.54 17.84 -10.41
CA ALA A 174 1.39 17.02 -11.29
C ALA A 174 2.63 17.78 -11.84
N PRO A 175 2.52 19.04 -12.31
CA PRO A 175 3.71 19.80 -12.74
C PRO A 175 4.74 20.00 -11.63
N ARG A 176 4.29 20.22 -10.39
CA ARG A 176 5.17 20.36 -9.21
C ARG A 176 5.84 19.04 -8.86
N ILE A 177 5.12 17.92 -8.96
CA ILE A 177 5.69 16.59 -8.76
C ILE A 177 6.78 16.31 -9.82
N PHE A 178 6.51 16.58 -11.10
CA PHE A 178 7.52 16.43 -12.15
C PHE A 178 8.74 17.34 -11.94
N ALA A 179 8.53 18.58 -11.50
CA ALA A 179 9.63 19.49 -11.17
C ALA A 179 10.48 18.93 -10.01
N ALA A 180 9.85 18.41 -8.96
CA ALA A 180 10.54 17.78 -7.83
C ALA A 180 11.35 16.55 -8.24
N ILE A 181 10.78 15.68 -9.09
CA ILE A 181 11.45 14.51 -9.68
C ILE A 181 12.65 14.94 -10.54
N LYS A 182 12.50 16.00 -11.34
CA LYS A 182 13.56 16.49 -12.22
C LYS A 182 14.72 17.11 -11.44
N ARG A 183 14.40 17.89 -10.39
CA ARG A 183 15.39 18.53 -9.52
C ARG A 183 16.13 17.52 -8.67
N SER A 184 15.43 16.54 -8.09
CA SER A 184 16.06 15.50 -7.30
C SER A 184 16.56 14.35 -8.17
N GLY A 185 17.88 14.21 -8.28
CA GLY A 185 18.49 13.07 -8.97
C GLY A 185 18.34 11.73 -8.24
N THR A 186 17.74 11.71 -7.04
CA THR A 186 17.76 10.53 -6.16
C THR A 186 16.72 9.47 -6.56
N PRO A 187 17.04 8.17 -6.50
CA PRO A 187 16.08 7.10 -6.75
C PRO A 187 14.84 7.17 -5.85
N THR A 188 15.00 7.52 -4.57
CA THR A 188 13.90 7.65 -3.60
C THR A 188 12.88 8.70 -4.02
N VAL A 189 13.30 9.92 -4.39
CA VAL A 189 12.37 10.96 -4.82
C VAL A 189 11.69 10.58 -6.14
N ARG A 190 12.42 9.96 -7.08
CA ARG A 190 11.83 9.47 -8.33
C ARG A 190 10.74 8.42 -8.06
N ARG A 191 11.01 7.42 -7.21
CA ARG A 191 10.01 6.40 -6.85
C ARG A 191 8.82 7.01 -6.12
N ALA A 192 9.05 7.88 -5.13
CA ALA A 192 7.99 8.58 -4.42
C ALA A 192 7.10 9.38 -5.37
N GLY A 193 7.71 10.14 -6.29
CA GLY A 193 7.00 10.98 -7.24
C GLY A 193 6.19 10.18 -8.26
N LEU A 194 6.77 9.10 -8.81
CA LEU A 194 6.04 8.20 -9.71
C LEU A 194 4.85 7.54 -8.99
N ALA A 195 5.08 6.96 -7.80
CA ALA A 195 4.02 6.35 -6.99
C ALA A 195 2.90 7.35 -6.65
N THR A 196 3.27 8.59 -6.34
CA THR A 196 2.33 9.68 -6.06
C THR A 196 1.48 9.99 -7.28
N LEU A 197 2.11 10.20 -8.46
CA LEU A 197 1.39 10.41 -9.70
C LEU A 197 0.37 9.28 -9.91
N GLY A 198 0.83 8.02 -9.86
CA GLY A 198 -0.01 6.85 -10.07
C GLY A 198 -1.18 6.68 -9.08
N GLN A 199 -1.04 7.19 -7.86
CA GLN A 199 -2.13 7.19 -6.88
C GLN A 199 -3.15 8.29 -7.19
N LEU A 200 -2.69 9.49 -7.58
CA LEU A 200 -3.56 10.59 -8.00
C LEU A 200 -4.35 10.22 -9.27
N SER A 201 -3.74 9.47 -10.20
CA SER A 201 -4.35 9.00 -11.44
C SER A 201 -5.57 8.10 -11.23
N ARG A 202 -5.67 7.40 -10.09
CA ARG A 202 -6.79 6.46 -9.83
C ARG A 202 -8.15 7.12 -9.75
N SER A 203 -8.18 8.45 -9.67
CA SER A 203 -9.39 9.26 -9.61
C SER A 203 -9.85 9.78 -10.98
N VAL A 204 -9.08 9.54 -12.05
CA VAL A 204 -9.36 10.01 -13.41
C VAL A 204 -9.33 8.86 -14.42
N GLU A 205 -10.11 8.99 -15.51
CA GLU A 205 -10.23 7.94 -16.52
C GLU A 205 -9.02 7.85 -17.46
N VAL A 206 -8.43 9.00 -17.80
CA VAL A 206 -7.18 9.13 -18.56
C VAL A 206 -6.29 10.14 -17.87
N ASP A 207 -5.11 9.73 -17.47
CA ASP A 207 -4.18 10.59 -16.74
C ASP A 207 -3.33 11.46 -17.69
N PRO A 208 -3.36 12.81 -17.58
CA PRO A 208 -2.45 13.67 -18.34
C PRO A 208 -0.96 13.43 -18.03
N ALA A 209 -0.61 12.72 -16.95
CA ALA A 209 0.75 12.32 -16.65
C ALA A 209 1.24 11.14 -17.52
N ASP A 210 0.36 10.33 -18.14
CA ASP A 210 0.76 9.11 -18.86
C ASP A 210 1.81 9.36 -19.99
N PRO A 211 1.69 10.40 -20.83
CA PRO A 211 2.73 10.71 -21.83
C PRO A 211 4.10 11.00 -21.22
N HIS A 212 4.14 11.55 -20.00
CA HIS A 212 5.38 11.79 -19.27
C HIS A 212 5.89 10.51 -18.62
N LEU A 213 5.01 9.68 -18.03
CA LEU A 213 5.35 8.39 -17.44
C LEU A 213 5.95 7.41 -18.46
N ARG A 214 5.47 7.43 -19.71
CA ARG A 214 6.04 6.63 -20.81
C ARG A 214 7.54 6.83 -20.99
N ARG A 215 8.06 8.04 -20.78
CA ARG A 215 9.50 8.34 -20.90
C ARG A 215 10.34 7.63 -19.84
N TRP A 216 9.73 7.22 -18.72
CA TRP A 216 10.40 6.49 -17.65
C TRP A 216 10.41 4.98 -17.87
N LEU A 217 9.78 4.47 -18.93
CA LEU A 217 9.86 3.06 -19.32
C LEU A 217 11.17 2.74 -20.08
N ASP A 218 11.93 3.77 -20.47
CA ASP A 218 13.21 3.66 -21.19
C ASP A 218 14.14 2.61 -20.54
N PRO A 219 14.66 1.63 -21.29
CA PRO A 219 15.59 0.61 -20.78
C PRO A 219 16.86 1.16 -20.10
N ALA A 220 17.25 2.41 -20.40
CA ALA A 220 18.37 3.07 -19.72
C ALA A 220 18.07 3.41 -18.24
N GLN A 221 16.79 3.42 -17.83
CA GLN A 221 16.40 3.64 -16.44
C GLN A 221 16.55 2.35 -15.62
N PRO A 222 16.87 2.45 -14.32
CA PRO A 222 16.87 1.28 -13.43
C PRO A 222 15.50 0.59 -13.40
N LEU A 223 15.49 -0.75 -13.35
CA LEU A 223 14.25 -1.54 -13.39
C LEU A 223 13.20 -1.11 -12.33
N PRO A 224 13.54 -0.84 -11.05
CA PRO A 224 12.54 -0.37 -10.08
C PRO A 224 11.86 0.95 -10.46
N ILE A 225 12.54 1.84 -11.18
CA ILE A 225 11.99 3.11 -11.67
C ILE A 225 11.01 2.84 -12.81
N ARG A 226 11.42 2.01 -13.78
CA ARG A 226 10.58 1.59 -14.91
C ARG A 226 9.30 0.92 -14.41
N VAL A 227 9.44 0.00 -13.44
CA VAL A 227 8.31 -0.71 -12.82
C VAL A 227 7.38 0.24 -12.08
N GLU A 228 7.90 1.19 -11.30
CA GLU A 228 7.03 2.16 -10.61
C GLU A 228 6.30 3.07 -11.61
N ALA A 229 6.96 3.50 -12.70
CA ALA A 229 6.30 4.24 -13.78
C ALA A 229 5.19 3.41 -14.42
N ALA A 230 5.46 2.14 -14.77
CA ALA A 230 4.47 1.24 -15.35
C ALA A 230 3.29 0.94 -14.41
N LEU A 231 3.53 0.84 -13.10
CA LEU A 231 2.48 0.71 -12.08
C LEU A 231 1.62 1.98 -11.95
N SER A 232 2.21 3.14 -12.27
CA SER A 232 1.59 4.45 -12.11
C SER A 232 0.76 4.86 -13.33
N MET A 233 1.01 4.26 -14.48
CA MET A 233 0.25 4.57 -15.69
C MET A 233 -1.20 4.11 -15.62
N THR A 234 -2.11 4.82 -16.29
CA THR A 234 -3.52 4.40 -16.43
C THR A 234 -3.77 3.66 -17.74
N VAL A 235 -3.16 4.14 -18.84
CA VAL A 235 -3.26 3.54 -20.17
C VAL A 235 -2.76 2.10 -20.19
N LYS A 236 -3.54 1.21 -20.80
CA LYS A 236 -3.15 -0.19 -21.07
C LYS A 236 -2.46 -0.27 -22.42
N GLU A 237 -1.15 -0.48 -22.42
CA GLU A 237 -0.33 -0.64 -23.62
C GLU A 237 0.73 -1.73 -23.44
N ALA A 238 1.24 -2.26 -24.55
CA ALA A 238 2.21 -3.36 -24.55
C ALA A 238 3.48 -3.00 -23.76
N ALA A 239 4.08 -1.83 -24.01
CA ALA A 239 5.31 -1.40 -23.34
C ALA A 239 5.17 -1.37 -21.80
N ARG A 240 4.04 -0.88 -21.28
CA ARG A 240 3.72 -0.92 -19.85
C ARG A 240 3.68 -2.36 -19.35
N ARG A 241 2.99 -3.25 -20.07
CA ARG A 241 2.85 -4.66 -19.68
C ARG A 241 4.20 -5.38 -19.67
N ASP A 242 5.03 -5.13 -20.67
CA ASP A 242 6.34 -5.76 -20.83
C ASP A 242 7.26 -5.43 -19.66
N VAL A 243 7.28 -4.16 -19.22
CA VAL A 243 8.03 -3.71 -18.04
C VAL A 243 7.52 -4.37 -16.76
N LEU A 244 6.20 -4.53 -16.60
CA LEU A 244 5.63 -5.22 -15.43
C LEU A 244 6.01 -6.71 -15.42
N LEU A 245 6.00 -7.37 -16.57
CA LEU A 245 6.44 -8.77 -16.70
C LEU A 245 7.93 -8.92 -16.42
N GLU A 246 8.76 -8.01 -16.95
CA GLU A 246 10.19 -7.91 -16.65
C GLU A 246 10.42 -7.75 -15.13
N GLY A 247 9.65 -6.89 -14.48
CA GLY A 247 9.70 -6.69 -13.03
C GLY A 247 9.47 -7.97 -12.21
N LEU A 248 8.55 -8.85 -12.62
CA LEU A 248 8.37 -10.16 -11.96
C LEU A 248 9.51 -11.13 -12.27
N ARG A 249 9.96 -11.17 -13.53
CA ARG A 249 11.07 -12.03 -13.97
C ARG A 249 12.38 -11.71 -13.25
N HIS A 250 12.61 -10.44 -12.93
CA HIS A 250 13.77 -9.91 -12.21
C HIS A 250 13.39 -9.30 -10.85
N SER A 251 12.52 -10.01 -10.12
CA SER A 251 11.95 -9.52 -8.85
C SER A 251 12.98 -9.32 -7.73
N ASP A 252 14.16 -9.90 -7.84
CA ASP A 252 15.31 -9.66 -6.96
C ASP A 252 15.71 -8.18 -6.88
N ALA A 253 15.75 -7.47 -8.02
CA ALA A 253 16.01 -6.03 -8.05
C ALA A 253 14.91 -5.23 -7.33
N LEU A 254 13.66 -5.71 -7.40
CA LEU A 254 12.53 -5.09 -6.69
C LEU A 254 12.64 -5.31 -5.18
N TYR A 255 12.97 -6.52 -4.73
CA TYR A 255 13.15 -6.82 -3.29
C TYR A 255 14.31 -6.02 -2.69
N GLN A 256 15.44 -5.92 -3.40
CA GLN A 256 16.57 -5.09 -2.98
C GLN A 256 16.18 -3.62 -2.87
N SER A 257 15.45 -3.10 -3.86
CA SER A 257 15.01 -1.71 -3.85
C SER A 257 13.99 -1.40 -2.76
N ASP A 258 13.03 -2.30 -2.50
CA ASP A 258 12.07 -2.16 -1.40
C ASP A 258 12.77 -2.23 -0.02
N THR A 259 13.82 -3.06 0.11
CA THR A 259 14.62 -3.13 1.34
C THR A 259 15.44 -1.87 1.57
N ALA A 260 15.97 -1.28 0.51
CA ALA A 260 16.75 -0.04 0.58
C ALA A 260 15.90 1.18 0.96
N ASP A 261 14.59 1.15 0.67
CA ASP A 261 13.68 2.29 0.84
C ASP A 261 12.44 1.91 1.67
N ARG A 262 12.67 1.55 2.93
CA ARG A 262 11.60 1.09 3.85
C ARG A 262 10.56 2.17 4.18
N ALA A 263 10.90 3.44 3.96
CA ALA A 263 9.97 4.55 4.11
C ALA A 263 8.87 4.49 3.04
N LEU A 264 9.25 4.27 1.77
CA LEU A 264 8.31 4.09 0.67
C LEU A 264 7.66 2.69 0.65
N PHE A 265 8.44 1.66 0.98
CA PHE A 265 8.04 0.25 0.89
C PHE A 265 8.15 -0.40 2.27
N PRO A 266 7.07 -0.41 3.07
CA PRO A 266 7.10 -0.80 4.48
C PRO A 266 7.69 -2.20 4.73
N ARG A 267 7.59 -3.07 3.72
CA ARG A 267 8.13 -4.41 3.74
C ARG A 267 8.72 -4.77 2.37
N PRO A 268 9.80 -5.57 2.31
CA PRO A 268 10.28 -6.08 1.04
C PRO A 268 9.21 -6.95 0.36
N GLY A 269 9.11 -6.84 -0.96
CA GLY A 269 8.14 -7.58 -1.79
C GLY A 269 6.83 -6.84 -2.03
N TRP A 270 6.66 -5.66 -1.44
CA TRP A 270 5.52 -4.78 -1.70
C TRP A 270 5.35 -4.45 -3.18
N THR A 271 6.44 -4.13 -3.88
CA THR A 271 6.38 -3.75 -5.30
C THR A 271 6.02 -4.95 -6.17
N ALA A 272 6.61 -6.12 -5.91
CA ALA A 272 6.29 -7.35 -6.64
C ALA A 272 4.82 -7.78 -6.45
N ASP A 273 4.27 -7.64 -5.24
CA ASP A 273 2.84 -7.85 -4.94
C ASP A 273 1.94 -6.93 -5.78
N ARG A 274 2.29 -5.63 -5.87
CA ARG A 274 1.58 -4.64 -6.70
C ARG A 274 1.63 -4.99 -8.18
N VAL A 275 2.80 -5.39 -8.68
CA VAL A 275 2.99 -5.81 -10.07
C VAL A 275 2.13 -7.03 -10.39
N ALA A 276 2.20 -8.08 -9.56
CA ALA A 276 1.41 -9.29 -9.75
C ALA A 276 -0.10 -8.97 -9.76
N THR A 277 -0.55 -8.14 -8.81
CA THR A 277 -1.95 -7.69 -8.73
C THR A 277 -2.38 -6.89 -9.97
N CYS A 278 -1.53 -5.98 -10.46
CA CYS A 278 -1.79 -5.20 -11.65
C CYS A 278 -1.93 -6.10 -12.90
N LEU A 279 -1.01 -7.04 -13.07
CA LEU A 279 -1.03 -7.98 -14.20
C LEU A 279 -2.20 -8.96 -14.13
N ALA A 280 -2.61 -9.41 -12.94
CA ALA A 280 -3.76 -10.29 -12.76
C ALA A 280 -5.09 -9.64 -13.18
N ARG A 281 -5.16 -8.30 -13.13
CA ARG A 281 -6.31 -7.51 -13.60
C ARG A 281 -6.23 -7.16 -15.09
N TRP A 282 -5.12 -7.49 -15.75
CA TRP A 282 -4.95 -7.24 -17.17
C TRP A 282 -5.83 -8.20 -17.98
N ARG A 283 -6.89 -7.67 -18.59
CA ARG A 283 -7.76 -8.42 -19.49
C ARG A 283 -7.07 -8.54 -20.85
N GLY A 284 -6.90 -9.77 -21.33
CA GLY A 284 -6.28 -10.11 -22.61
C GLY A 284 -6.71 -11.51 -23.03
N ASP A 285 -6.10 -12.04 -24.07
CA ASP A 285 -6.30 -13.43 -24.48
C ASP A 285 -5.69 -14.44 -23.49
N ASP A 286 -5.90 -15.73 -23.77
CA ASP A 286 -5.37 -16.85 -23.00
C ASP A 286 -3.84 -16.80 -22.88
N ALA A 287 -3.14 -16.37 -23.94
CA ALA A 287 -1.69 -16.31 -23.96
C ALA A 287 -1.16 -15.28 -22.94
N HIS A 288 -1.78 -14.11 -22.86
CA HIS A 288 -1.45 -13.11 -21.83
C HIS A 288 -1.68 -13.67 -20.41
N ARG A 289 -2.79 -14.39 -20.21
CA ARG A 289 -3.12 -15.01 -18.91
C ARG A 289 -2.05 -16.02 -18.51
N VAL A 290 -1.68 -16.93 -19.41
CA VAL A 290 -0.66 -17.96 -19.18
C VAL A 290 0.71 -17.32 -18.93
N GLU A 291 1.08 -16.28 -19.68
CA GLU A 291 2.35 -15.58 -19.49
C GLU A 291 2.42 -14.91 -18.10
N THR A 292 1.36 -14.23 -17.68
CA THR A 292 1.30 -13.63 -16.34
C THR A 292 1.42 -14.69 -15.25
N ALA A 293 0.71 -15.82 -15.38
CA ALA A 293 0.81 -16.91 -14.41
C ALA A 293 2.25 -17.44 -14.31
N LYS A 294 2.91 -17.67 -15.45
CA LYS A 294 4.32 -18.13 -15.50
C LYS A 294 5.29 -17.12 -14.89
N ALA A 295 5.08 -15.83 -15.12
CA ALA A 295 5.89 -14.77 -14.52
C ALA A 295 5.75 -14.76 -12.98
N ILE A 296 4.52 -14.89 -12.45
CA ILE A 296 4.30 -14.96 -10.99
C ILE A 296 4.90 -16.25 -10.41
N ILE A 297 4.69 -17.39 -11.05
CA ILE A 297 5.29 -18.69 -10.67
C ILE A 297 6.81 -18.57 -10.54
N THR A 298 7.45 -17.87 -11.48
CA THR A 298 8.90 -17.66 -11.52
C THR A 298 9.37 -16.68 -10.44
N ALA A 299 8.53 -15.73 -10.01
CA ALA A 299 8.85 -14.76 -8.97
C ALA A 299 8.75 -15.32 -7.54
N LEU A 300 7.87 -16.30 -7.30
CA LEU A 300 7.61 -16.86 -5.98
C LEU A 300 8.87 -17.42 -5.28
N PRO A 301 9.74 -18.24 -5.91
CA PRO A 301 10.96 -18.73 -5.25
C PRO A 301 11.90 -17.60 -4.81
N ARG A 302 11.99 -16.51 -5.58
CA ARG A 302 12.82 -15.33 -5.25
C ARG A 302 12.26 -14.58 -4.05
N ALA A 303 10.93 -14.48 -3.95
CA ALA A 303 10.25 -13.88 -2.82
C ALA A 303 10.58 -14.60 -1.49
N ARG A 304 10.57 -15.95 -1.53
CA ARG A 304 11.01 -16.79 -0.40
C ARG A 304 12.46 -16.54 -0.03
N ALA A 305 13.36 -16.52 -1.02
CA ALA A 305 14.79 -16.27 -0.78
C ALA A 305 15.04 -14.90 -0.16
N ALA A 306 14.22 -13.90 -0.50
CA ALA A 306 14.25 -12.57 0.09
C ALA A 306 13.54 -12.46 1.46
N GLY A 307 13.01 -13.56 2.01
CA GLY A 307 12.29 -13.56 3.30
C GLY A 307 10.97 -12.80 3.28
N THR A 308 10.32 -12.69 2.13
CA THR A 308 9.12 -11.85 1.94
C THR A 308 7.82 -12.64 1.97
N ALA A 309 6.75 -12.03 2.46
CA ALA A 309 5.43 -12.66 2.53
C ALA A 309 4.71 -12.58 1.17
N THR A 310 4.47 -13.73 0.55
CA THR A 310 3.96 -13.87 -0.82
C THR A 310 2.44 -13.87 -0.96
N THR A 311 1.68 -13.47 0.07
CA THR A 311 0.22 -13.54 0.04
C THR A 311 -0.38 -12.75 -1.13
N GLY A 312 0.18 -11.59 -1.49
CA GLY A 312 -0.29 -10.78 -2.62
C GLY A 312 -0.05 -11.47 -3.97
N GLN A 313 1.18 -11.92 -4.22
CA GLN A 313 1.52 -12.72 -5.41
C GLN A 313 0.70 -14.01 -5.53
N VAL A 314 0.49 -14.75 -4.44
CA VAL A 314 -0.33 -15.98 -4.45
C VAL A 314 -1.78 -15.65 -4.79
N ARG A 315 -2.36 -14.60 -4.17
CA ARG A 315 -3.72 -14.16 -4.50
C ARG A 315 -3.85 -13.75 -5.96
N ALA A 316 -2.86 -13.02 -6.48
CA ALA A 316 -2.81 -12.62 -7.88
C ALA A 316 -2.73 -13.83 -8.82
N LEU A 317 -1.90 -14.83 -8.50
CA LEU A 317 -1.80 -16.07 -9.27
C LEU A 317 -3.13 -16.83 -9.29
N LEU A 318 -3.79 -16.98 -8.14
CA LEU A 318 -5.12 -17.61 -8.06
C LEU A 318 -6.16 -16.84 -8.89
N ALA A 319 -6.12 -15.50 -8.87
CA ALA A 319 -7.00 -14.66 -9.69
C ALA A 319 -6.74 -14.83 -11.20
N VAL A 320 -5.48 -15.01 -11.61
CA VAL A 320 -5.12 -15.32 -13.01
C VAL A 320 -5.66 -16.69 -13.42
N LEU A 321 -5.59 -17.70 -12.54
CA LEU A 321 -6.17 -19.03 -12.82
C LEU A 321 -7.70 -19.02 -12.88
N ALA A 322 -8.34 -18.13 -12.11
CA ALA A 322 -9.79 -17.97 -12.11
C ALA A 322 -10.33 -17.32 -13.39
N ASP A 323 -9.47 -16.71 -14.20
CA ASP A 323 -9.81 -16.11 -15.50
C ASP A 323 -11.04 -15.17 -15.46
N GLY A 324 -11.04 -14.27 -14.48
CA GLY A 324 -12.13 -13.30 -14.28
C GLY A 324 -13.28 -13.80 -13.41
N ALA A 325 -13.33 -15.09 -13.07
CA ALA A 325 -14.21 -15.60 -12.02
C ALA A 325 -13.67 -15.26 -10.60
N PRO A 326 -14.52 -15.29 -9.56
CA PRO A 326 -14.08 -15.24 -8.17
C PRO A 326 -13.12 -16.39 -7.84
N ILE A 327 -12.17 -16.16 -6.92
CA ILE A 327 -11.25 -17.22 -6.46
C ILE A 327 -11.92 -18.17 -5.47
N GLU A 328 -13.02 -17.73 -4.84
CA GLU A 328 -13.81 -18.50 -3.90
C GLU A 328 -14.40 -19.74 -4.57
N GLY A 329 -14.05 -20.91 -4.03
CA GLY A 329 -14.48 -22.18 -4.57
C GLY A 329 -13.80 -22.61 -5.87
N LEU A 330 -12.77 -21.90 -6.36
CA LEU A 330 -12.07 -22.18 -7.63
C LEU A 330 -11.64 -23.65 -7.78
N PHE A 331 -11.25 -24.30 -6.68
CA PHE A 331 -10.85 -25.71 -6.65
C PHE A 331 -11.80 -26.61 -5.85
N ARG A 332 -12.93 -26.07 -5.35
CA ARG A 332 -13.88 -26.84 -4.53
C ARG A 332 -14.47 -27.99 -5.35
N GLY A 333 -14.29 -29.21 -4.84
CA GLY A 333 -14.72 -30.44 -5.53
C GLY A 333 -13.94 -30.78 -6.80
N ARG A 334 -12.90 -30.00 -7.16
CA ARG A 334 -12.12 -30.24 -8.37
C ARG A 334 -11.21 -31.45 -8.16
N ARG A 335 -11.42 -32.48 -8.99
CA ARG A 335 -10.60 -33.71 -8.92
C ARG A 335 -9.18 -33.41 -9.42
N ARG A 336 -8.17 -33.99 -8.77
CA ARG A 336 -6.73 -33.89 -9.14
C ARG A 336 -6.45 -34.23 -10.61
N SER A 337 -7.25 -35.12 -11.20
CA SER A 337 -7.14 -35.50 -12.62
C SER A 337 -7.61 -34.42 -13.60
N ARG A 338 -8.39 -33.43 -13.15
CA ARG A 338 -8.95 -32.33 -13.96
C ARG A 338 -8.19 -31.01 -13.81
N LEU A 339 -7.08 -31.00 -13.08
CA LEU A 339 -6.17 -29.86 -13.05
C LEU A 339 -5.52 -29.69 -14.43
N SER A 340 -5.46 -28.46 -14.94
CA SER A 340 -4.65 -28.13 -16.11
C SER A 340 -3.15 -28.22 -15.75
N GLU A 341 -2.28 -28.18 -16.74
CA GLU A 341 -0.84 -28.14 -16.47
C GLU A 341 -0.43 -26.85 -15.74
N LEU A 342 -1.05 -25.72 -16.11
CA LEU A 342 -0.83 -24.45 -15.43
C LEU A 342 -1.29 -24.48 -13.97
N ASP A 343 -2.45 -25.10 -13.67
CA ASP A 343 -2.92 -25.29 -12.30
C ASP A 343 -1.88 -26.04 -11.47
N ARG A 344 -1.28 -27.11 -12.02
CA ARG A 344 -0.28 -27.90 -11.29
C ARG A 344 0.97 -27.09 -11.00
N GLN A 345 1.51 -26.41 -12.00
CA GLN A 345 2.70 -25.58 -11.84
C GLN A 345 2.49 -24.47 -10.82
N ALA A 346 1.33 -23.81 -10.87
CA ALA A 346 0.95 -22.78 -9.91
C ALA A 346 0.87 -23.32 -8.49
N LEU A 347 0.12 -24.40 -8.27
CA LEU A 347 -0.07 -24.98 -6.94
C LEU A 347 1.23 -25.57 -6.36
N GLN A 348 2.10 -26.12 -7.21
CA GLN A 348 3.45 -26.56 -6.81
C GLN A 348 4.34 -25.38 -6.41
N ALA A 349 4.33 -24.29 -7.19
CA ALA A 349 5.10 -23.10 -6.87
C ALA A 349 4.62 -22.44 -5.57
N ILE A 350 3.30 -22.41 -5.34
CA ILE A 350 2.71 -21.96 -4.08
C ILE A 350 3.18 -22.87 -2.94
N ALA A 351 3.05 -24.20 -3.07
CA ALA A 351 3.47 -25.16 -2.04
C ALA A 351 4.97 -25.04 -1.70
N ALA A 352 5.82 -24.78 -2.70
CA ALA A 352 7.25 -24.59 -2.52
C ALA A 352 7.61 -23.33 -1.69
N GLN A 353 6.64 -22.46 -1.37
CA GLN A 353 6.86 -21.35 -0.44
C GLN A 353 6.92 -21.80 1.03
N GLY A 354 6.55 -23.04 1.35
CA GLY A 354 6.53 -23.56 2.73
C GLY A 354 5.22 -23.25 3.45
N ASP A 355 5.12 -23.53 4.76
CA ASP A 355 3.86 -23.42 5.51
C ASP A 355 3.42 -21.99 5.86
N TRP A 356 3.95 -21.00 5.12
CA TRP A 356 3.58 -19.59 5.17
C TRP A 356 3.51 -19.04 6.60
N ILE A 357 4.64 -19.14 7.30
CA ILE A 357 4.81 -18.71 8.69
C ILE A 357 5.24 -17.24 8.71
N THR A 358 4.67 -16.45 9.62
CA THR A 358 5.07 -15.07 9.93
C THR A 358 5.61 -15.04 11.36
N GLY A 359 6.92 -14.84 11.51
CA GLY A 359 7.61 -15.07 12.79
C GLY A 359 7.51 -16.55 13.19
N ASP A 360 6.97 -16.82 14.37
CA ASP A 360 6.73 -18.18 14.87
C ASP A 360 5.28 -18.66 14.66
N THR A 361 4.43 -17.85 14.04
CA THR A 361 2.99 -18.13 13.90
C THR A 361 2.59 -18.36 12.45
N ARG A 362 1.70 -19.34 12.24
CA ARG A 362 1.13 -19.63 10.92
C ARG A 362 0.28 -18.44 10.45
N ASN A 363 0.42 -18.03 9.19
CA ASN A 363 -0.34 -16.89 8.65
C ASN A 363 -1.82 -17.27 8.48
N ALA A 364 -2.67 -16.88 9.43
CA ALA A 364 -4.10 -17.20 9.45
C ALA A 364 -4.84 -16.66 8.20
N ALA A 365 -4.49 -15.47 7.73
CA ALA A 365 -5.11 -14.87 6.54
C ALA A 365 -4.78 -15.65 5.26
N PHE A 366 -3.59 -16.24 5.19
CA PHE A 366 -3.21 -17.13 4.09
C PHE A 366 -4.00 -18.44 4.15
N ALA A 367 -4.07 -19.09 5.31
CA ALA A 367 -4.81 -20.34 5.47
C ALA A 367 -6.30 -20.17 5.11
N ASP A 368 -6.93 -19.11 5.61
CA ASP A 368 -8.30 -18.73 5.28
C ASP A 368 -8.51 -18.51 3.77
N MET A 369 -7.57 -17.82 3.09
CA MET A 369 -7.61 -17.67 1.64
C MET A 369 -7.56 -19.02 0.90
N MET A 370 -6.67 -19.93 1.30
CA MET A 370 -6.56 -21.26 0.67
C MET A 370 -7.82 -22.09 0.86
N HIS A 371 -8.39 -22.09 2.08
CA HIS A 371 -9.64 -22.76 2.37
C HIS A 371 -10.82 -22.21 1.58
N ARG A 372 -10.94 -20.87 1.45
CA ARG A 372 -11.96 -20.25 0.60
C ARG A 372 -11.85 -20.70 -0.86
N CYS A 373 -10.64 -20.90 -1.37
CA CYS A 373 -10.41 -21.42 -2.72
C CYS A 373 -10.72 -22.92 -2.87
N GLY A 374 -10.95 -23.64 -1.76
CA GLY A 374 -11.11 -25.10 -1.76
C GLY A 374 -9.78 -25.85 -1.87
N LEU A 375 -8.68 -25.23 -1.44
CA LEU A 375 -7.34 -25.80 -1.46
C LEU A 375 -6.88 -26.20 -0.05
N PRO A 376 -5.94 -27.17 0.06
CA PRO A 376 -5.22 -27.41 1.31
C PRO A 376 -4.40 -26.18 1.73
N ASP A 377 -4.27 -25.99 3.03
CA ASP A 377 -3.57 -24.86 3.65
C ASP A 377 -2.16 -25.21 4.14
N THR A 378 -1.69 -26.46 3.98
CA THR A 378 -0.31 -26.91 4.26
C THR A 378 0.48 -27.09 2.95
N ALA A 379 1.79 -26.81 2.97
CA ALA A 379 2.63 -26.99 1.80
C ALA A 379 2.64 -28.45 1.33
N ARG A 380 2.70 -29.39 2.27
CA ARG A 380 2.69 -30.83 2.00
C ARG A 380 1.42 -31.28 1.29
N ASP A 381 0.26 -30.90 1.80
CA ASP A 381 -1.02 -31.34 1.23
C ASP A 381 -1.33 -30.63 -0.08
N LEU A 382 -0.94 -29.36 -0.22
CA LEU A 382 -1.05 -28.63 -1.47
C LEU A 382 -0.17 -29.25 -2.56
N ALA A 383 1.09 -29.59 -2.24
CA ALA A 383 1.98 -30.28 -3.16
C ALA A 383 1.40 -31.63 -3.60
N ARG A 384 0.86 -32.42 -2.65
CA ARG A 384 0.15 -33.67 -2.99
C ARG A 384 -1.03 -33.39 -3.90
N PHE A 385 -1.88 -32.41 -3.61
CA PHE A 385 -3.04 -32.08 -4.42
C PHE A 385 -2.66 -31.73 -5.87
N ALA A 386 -1.56 -31.00 -6.05
CA ALA A 386 -1.05 -30.55 -7.35
C ALA A 386 -0.47 -31.68 -8.23
N ILE A 387 -0.10 -32.83 -7.66
CA ILE A 387 0.48 -33.94 -8.43
C ILE A 387 -0.60 -34.71 -9.20
N ARG A 388 -0.34 -35.02 -10.48
CA ARG A 388 -1.19 -35.90 -11.30
C ARG A 388 -1.19 -37.30 -10.68
N PRO A 389 -2.36 -37.91 -10.39
CA PRO A 389 -2.40 -39.28 -9.89
C PRO A 389 -1.79 -40.21 -10.95
N GLY A 390 -0.66 -40.85 -10.62
CA GLY A 390 -0.02 -41.83 -11.49
C GLY A 390 -1.01 -42.91 -11.92
N VAL A 391 -0.87 -43.41 -13.15
CA VAL A 391 -1.73 -44.46 -13.72
C VAL A 391 -1.71 -45.72 -12.82
N LEU A 392 -0.56 -46.04 -12.21
CA LEU A 392 -0.39 -47.15 -11.27
C LEU A 392 -1.13 -46.98 -9.92
N ALA A 393 -1.24 -45.76 -9.40
CA ALA A 393 -1.94 -45.51 -8.12
C ALA A 393 -3.47 -45.69 -8.23
N ARG A 394 -4.01 -45.67 -9.46
CA ARG A 394 -5.42 -45.97 -9.75
C ARG A 394 -5.69 -47.47 -9.89
N LEU A 395 -4.68 -48.26 -10.27
CA LEU A 395 -4.77 -49.72 -10.37
C LEU A 395 -4.65 -50.40 -9.00
N LEU A 396 -3.90 -49.81 -8.05
CA LEU A 396 -3.73 -50.33 -6.69
C LEU A 396 -4.87 -49.94 -5.71
N ARG A 397 -5.93 -49.29 -6.20
CA ARG A 397 -7.12 -48.90 -5.41
C ARG A 397 -8.43 -49.50 -5.95
N ARG A 398 -8.34 -50.38 -6.94
CA ARG A 398 -9.39 -51.33 -7.31
C ARG A 398 -8.97 -52.69 -6.79
#